data_AF-A0A0L7RFZ0-F1
#
_entry.id   AF-A0A0L7RFZ0-F1
#
_cell.length_a   1.000
_cell.length_b   1.000
_cell.length_c   1.000
_cell.angle_alpha   90.00
_cell.angle_beta   90.00
_cell.angle_gamma   90.00
#
_symmetry.space_group_name_H-M   'P 1'
#
loop_
_entity.id
_entity.type
_entity.pdbx_description
1 polymer ?
#
loop_
_entity_poly.entity_id
_entity_poly.type
_entity_poly.pdbx_seq_one_letter_code
_entity_poly.pdbx_strand_id
1 'polypeptide(L)'
;QKLDQLDIEVLPHLPYFPDLSLTDLYFFRSLDSFLAQKRFRKQEDIENVLHQFLSLTDFYIRGINALAMRWQMCIEHYGNFCQIG
;
A
#
# COMPACT_ATOMS: atom_id res chain seq x y z
N GLN A 1 -3.70 -4.32 24.49
CA GLN A 1 -4.41 -3.61 23.38
C GLN A 1 -5.42 -4.57 22.74
N LYS A 2 -6.42 -4.08 21.98
CA LYS A 2 -7.39 -4.95 21.26
C LYS A 2 -6.72 -5.90 20.24
N LEU A 3 -5.51 -5.57 19.77
CA LEU A 3 -4.75 -6.37 18.81
C LEU A 3 -4.13 -7.62 19.44
N ASP A 4 -3.67 -7.52 20.69
CA ASP A 4 -3.12 -8.66 21.46
C ASP A 4 -4.18 -9.76 21.70
N GLN A 5 -5.45 -9.37 21.76
CA GLN A 5 -6.57 -10.32 21.91
C GLN A 5 -6.89 -11.08 20.61
N LEU A 6 -6.42 -10.56 19.47
CA LEU A 6 -6.60 -11.13 18.14
C LEU A 6 -5.35 -11.88 17.65
N ASP A 7 -4.30 -11.95 18.48
CA ASP A 7 -3.00 -12.56 18.14
C ASP A 7 -2.38 -11.98 16.86
N ILE A 8 -2.60 -10.68 16.62
CA ILE A 8 -2.06 -9.96 15.46
C ILE A 8 -0.71 -9.36 15.85
N GLU A 9 0.35 -9.82 15.20
CA GLU A 9 1.67 -9.23 15.32
C GLU A 9 1.69 -7.82 14.69
N VAL A 10 2.11 -6.82 15.46
CA VAL A 10 2.24 -5.44 15.00
C VAL A 10 3.70 -5.18 14.64
N LEU A 11 3.96 -5.02 13.35
CA LEU A 11 5.29 -4.66 12.87
C LEU A 11 5.62 -3.20 13.24
N PRO A 12 6.87 -2.91 13.67
CA PRO A 12 7.28 -1.56 14.00
C PRO A 12 7.25 -0.67 12.74
N HIS A 13 6.45 0.40 12.77
CA HIS A 13 6.41 1.40 11.71
C HIS A 13 7.25 2.61 12.13
N LEU A 14 8.24 2.98 11.31
CA LEU A 14 9.02 4.20 11.57
C LEU A 14 8.12 5.44 11.43
N PRO A 15 8.17 6.39 12.37
CA PRO A 15 7.46 7.65 12.19
C PRO A 15 8.06 8.39 10.99
N TYR A 16 7.20 8.92 10.10
CA TYR A 16 7.56 9.72 8.92
C TYR A 16 8.16 8.99 7.72
N PHE A 17 7.90 7.69 7.56
CA PHE A 17 8.26 6.96 6.33
C PHE A 17 7.06 6.65 5.44
N PRO A 18 6.48 7.66 4.74
CA PRO A 18 5.40 7.42 3.79
C PRO A 18 5.83 6.46 2.67
N ASP A 19 7.13 6.41 2.36
CA ASP A 19 7.70 5.54 1.32
C ASP A 19 7.75 4.04 1.69
N LEU A 20 7.50 3.73 2.97
CA LEU A 20 7.42 2.37 3.50
C LEU A 20 5.98 1.91 3.72
N SER A 21 4.99 2.81 3.64
CA SER A 21 3.59 2.44 3.64
C SER A 21 3.22 1.84 2.28
N LEU A 22 2.98 0.53 2.29
CA LEU A 22 2.52 -0.26 1.13
C LEU A 22 1.25 0.37 0.50
N THR A 23 0.41 0.94 1.36
CA THR A 23 -0.85 1.59 0.99
C THR A 23 -0.60 2.91 0.25
N ASP A 24 0.27 3.77 0.77
CA ASP A 24 0.53 5.10 0.18
C ASP A 24 1.34 5.01 -1.11
N LEU A 25 2.28 4.08 -1.17
CA LEU A 25 3.16 3.96 -2.32
C LEU A 25 2.55 3.20 -3.49
N TYR A 26 1.85 2.10 -3.21
CA TYR A 26 1.41 1.18 -4.25
C TYR A 26 -0.11 1.24 -4.41
N PHE A 27 -0.86 1.03 -3.32
CA PHE A 27 -2.33 0.96 -3.36
C PHE A 27 -2.96 2.25 -3.89
N PHE A 28 -2.72 3.39 -3.24
CA PHE A 28 -3.37 4.64 -3.63
C PHE A 28 -2.90 5.13 -5.01
N ARG A 29 -1.62 5.00 -5.35
CA ARG A 29 -1.14 5.38 -6.70
C ARG A 29 -1.78 4.55 -7.80
N SER A 30 -1.91 3.24 -7.60
CA SER A 30 -2.54 2.37 -8.60
C SER A 30 -4.05 2.53 -8.63
N LEU A 31 -4.68 2.80 -7.48
CA LEU A 31 -6.08 3.17 -7.42
C LEU A 31 -6.33 4.48 -8.18
N ASP A 32 -5.53 5.53 -7.94
CA ASP A 32 -5.62 6.81 -8.64
C ASP A 32 -5.48 6.64 -10.16
N SER A 33 -4.52 5.82 -10.59
CA SER A 33 -4.34 5.47 -12.00
C SER A 33 -5.54 4.71 -12.57
N PHE A 34 -6.09 3.75 -11.82
CA PHE A 34 -7.26 2.97 -12.23
C PHE A 34 -8.54 3.81 -12.28
N LEU A 35 -8.67 4.79 -11.40
CA LEU A 35 -9.78 5.74 -11.34
C LEU A 35 -9.59 6.91 -12.31
N ALA A 36 -8.39 7.09 -12.88
CA ALA A 36 -8.09 8.19 -13.78
C ALA A 36 -9.12 8.25 -14.92
N GLN A 37 -9.64 9.45 -15.15
CA GLN A 37 -10.64 9.75 -16.18
C GLN A 37 -12.03 9.10 -16.00
N LYS A 38 -12.29 8.37 -14.91
CA LYS A 38 -13.65 7.90 -14.58
C LYS A 38 -14.44 9.01 -13.89
N ARG A 39 -15.73 9.14 -14.23
CA ARG A 39 -16.68 10.02 -13.53
C ARG A 39 -17.82 9.17 -13.01
N PHE A 40 -18.07 9.27 -11.72
CA PHE A 40 -19.11 8.51 -11.03
C PHE A 40 -20.31 9.44 -10.76
N ARG A 41 -21.52 8.90 -10.87
CA ARG A 41 -22.77 9.66 -10.61
C ARG A 41 -23.48 9.15 -9.36
N LYS A 42 -23.21 7.91 -8.97
CA LYS A 42 -23.78 7.25 -7.80
C LYS A 42 -22.71 6.55 -6.99
N GLN A 43 -22.99 6.36 -5.71
CA GLN A 43 -22.14 5.59 -4.80
C GLN A 43 -21.96 4.14 -5.27
N GLU A 44 -23.02 3.52 -5.79
CA GLU A 44 -22.98 2.16 -6.33
C GLU A 44 -21.96 2.00 -7.48
N ASP A 45 -21.79 3.04 -8.32
CA ASP A 45 -20.79 3.02 -9.39
C ASP A 45 -19.35 2.95 -8.82
N ILE A 46 -19.12 3.63 -7.68
CA ILE A 46 -17.83 3.66 -6.99
C ILE A 46 -17.56 2.30 -6.34
N GLU A 47 -18.55 1.74 -5.63
CA GLU A 47 -18.45 0.44 -4.97
C GLU A 47 -18.13 -0.66 -5.98
N ASN A 48 -18.84 -0.69 -7.11
CA ASN A 48 -18.60 -1.68 -8.16
C ASN A 48 -17.20 -1.59 -8.75
N VAL A 49 -16.70 -0.37 -9.00
CA VAL A 49 -15.35 -0.17 -9.54
C VAL A 49 -14.27 -0.51 -8.52
N LEU A 50 -14.49 -0.21 -7.23
CA LEU A 50 -13.60 -0.66 -6.16
C LEU A 50 -13.58 -2.18 -6.05
N HIS A 51 -14.73 -2.85 -6.10
CA HIS A 51 -14.79 -4.31 -6.11
C HIS A 51 -14.02 -4.91 -7.29
N GLN A 52 -14.13 -4.33 -8.49
CA GLN A 52 -13.33 -4.74 -9.63
C GLN A 52 -11.83 -4.53 -9.40
N PHE A 53 -11.43 -3.39 -8.85
CA PHE A 53 -10.02 -3.11 -8.54
C PHE A 53 -9.44 -4.09 -7.53
N LEU A 54 -10.16 -4.32 -6.42
CA LEU A 54 -9.74 -5.21 -5.34
C LEU A 54 -9.69 -6.68 -5.79
N SER A 55 -10.42 -7.06 -6.85
CA SER A 55 -10.35 -8.40 -7.43
C SER A 55 -9.05 -8.70 -8.20
N LEU A 56 -8.20 -7.70 -8.43
CA LEU A 56 -6.91 -7.86 -9.12
C LEU A 56 -5.85 -8.43 -8.16
N THR A 57 -5.80 -9.75 -8.01
CA THR A 57 -4.90 -10.45 -7.07
C THR A 57 -3.41 -10.17 -7.31
N ASP A 58 -3.00 -10.05 -8.58
CA ASP A 58 -1.61 -9.78 -8.98
C ASP A 58 -1.06 -8.48 -8.41
N PHE A 59 -1.95 -7.53 -8.12
CA PHE A 59 -1.60 -6.25 -7.53
C PHE A 59 -0.97 -6.41 -6.15
N TYR A 60 -1.63 -7.15 -5.26
CA TYR A 60 -1.16 -7.34 -3.89
C TYR A 60 0.18 -8.08 -3.83
N ILE A 61 0.36 -9.09 -4.68
CA ILE A 61 1.60 -9.86 -4.76
C ILE A 61 2.76 -8.94 -5.17
N ARG A 62 2.57 -8.10 -6.19
CA ARG A 62 3.60 -7.14 -6.63
C ARG A 62 3.91 -6.10 -5.55
N GLY A 63 2.89 -5.59 -4.87
CA GLY A 63 3.07 -4.62 -3.78
C GLY A 63 3.88 -5.19 -2.62
N ILE A 64 3.55 -6.41 -2.17
CA ILE A 64 4.26 -7.09 -1.08
C ILE A 64 5.72 -7.35 -1.46
N ASN A 65 5.97 -7.84 -2.69
CA ASN A 65 7.33 -8.08 -3.17
C ASN A 65 8.16 -6.79 -3.27
N ALA A 66 7.53 -5.69 -3.73
CA ALA A 66 8.18 -4.39 -3.79
C ALA A 66 8.54 -3.85 -2.41
N LEU A 67 7.69 -4.09 -1.39
CA LEU A 67 8.00 -3.74 -0.01
C LEU A 67 9.20 -4.53 0.53
N ALA A 68 9.22 -5.84 0.33
CA ALA A 68 10.33 -6.70 0.74
C ALA A 68 11.66 -6.22 0.12
N MET A 69 11.64 -5.88 -1.18
CA MET A 69 12.81 -5.33 -1.87
C MET A 69 13.24 -3.97 -1.30
N ARG A 70 12.30 -3.08 -0.95
CA ARG A 70 12.63 -1.78 -0.35
C ARG A 70 13.22 -1.90 1.03
N TRP A 71 12.70 -2.80 1.87
CA TRP A 71 13.30 -3.09 3.17
C TRP A 71 14.73 -3.59 3.02
N GLN A 72 14.97 -4.50 2.08
CA GLN A 72 16.32 -4.98 1.77
C GLN A 72 17.25 -3.83 1.37
N MET A 73 16.81 -2.95 0.47
CA MET A 73 17.60 -1.77 0.06
C MET A 73 17.86 -0.81 1.23
N CYS A 74 16.89 -0.58 2.12
CA CYS A 74 17.10 0.30 3.27
C CYS A 74 18.13 -0.29 4.25
N ILE A 75 18.20 -1.62 4.40
CA ILE A 75 19.23 -2.31 5.19
C ILE A 75 20.60 -2.17 4.51
N GLU A 76 20.69 -2.42 3.21
CA GLU A 76 21.95 -2.40 2.45
C GLU A 76 22.58 -1.01 2.33
N HIS A 77 21.75 0.04 2.33
CA HIS A 77 22.19 1.43 2.17
C HIS A 77 22.12 2.27 3.46
N TYR A 78 22.16 1.63 4.64
CA TYR A 78 22.18 2.29 5.96
C TYR A 78 21.09 3.36 6.13
N GLY A 79 19.89 3.14 5.58
CA GLY A 79 18.76 4.07 5.71
C GLY A 79 18.80 5.32 4.82
N ASN A 80 19.83 5.53 4.00
CA ASN A 80 19.95 6.75 3.17
C ASN A 80 18.85 6.89 2.09
N PHE A 81 18.43 5.80 1.44
CA PHE A 81 17.31 5.82 0.48
C PHE A 81 15.94 5.94 1.14
N CYS A 82 15.93 5.65 2.43
CA CYS A 82 14.75 5.61 3.25
C CYS A 82 14.39 7.07 3.67
N GLN A 83 15.35 8.01 3.65
CA GLN A 83 15.19 9.42 4.06
C GLN A 83 14.87 10.43 2.94
N ILE A 84 14.79 10.03 1.67
CA ILE A 84 14.61 10.99 0.57
C ILE A 84 13.15 10.93 0.08
N GLY A 85 12.31 11.74 0.74
CA GLY A 85 10.95 12.10 0.38
C GLY A 85 10.64 13.51 0.86
#